data_AF-A0A7S4S216-F1
#
_entry.id   AF-A0A7S4S216-F1
#
_cell.length_a   1.000
_cell.length_b   1.000
_cell.length_c   1.000
_cell.angle_alpha   90.00
_cell.angle_beta   90.00
_cell.angle_gamma   90.00
#
_symmetry.space_group_name_H-M   'P 1'
#
loop_
_entity.id
_entity.type
_entity.pdbx_description
1 polymer ?
#
loop_
_entity_poly.entity_id
_entity_poly.type
_entity_poly.pdbx_seq_one_letter_code
_entity_poly.pdbx_strand_id
1 'polypeptide(L)'
;MNTIRLLRESLPDYLVVLDDDTYFNVDLFQDYIASSDPNEARIYSGCLFEANYTNNMTLEFPYGGFGVVYSKETMKQMNTPIWCKTDHTTSSLRHSSFVRSACHAIEQNQIGERDFFRDGMSIVDLVHAYSAQVKSLCLHSDWLIGYVAKNYLDLSLPDGKESNATTFHPIKTWPLQCGNYTQAEPCSATESMFCHRQTPQDMEAMTKENQLLHPENYKYAKSQKNDAYSNIDRIISATVQNH
;
A
#
# COMPACT_ATOMS: atom_id res chain seq x y z
N MET A 1 16.40 -23.42 -4.18
CA MET A 1 17.06 -22.10 -4.11
C MET A 1 16.78 -21.18 -5.32
N ASN A 2 16.28 -21.65 -6.47
CA ASN A 2 16.03 -20.78 -7.64
C ASN A 2 14.70 -20.01 -7.64
N THR A 3 13.65 -20.49 -6.95
CA THR A 3 12.31 -19.87 -7.00
C THR A 3 12.19 -18.56 -6.24
N ILE A 4 12.89 -18.42 -5.10
CA ILE A 4 12.90 -17.18 -4.28
C ILE A 4 13.66 -16.05 -5.00
N ARG A 5 14.65 -16.38 -5.84
CA ARG A 5 15.40 -15.39 -6.63
C ARG A 5 14.56 -14.84 -7.79
N LEU A 6 13.75 -15.68 -8.43
CA LEU A 6 12.84 -15.27 -9.51
C LEU A 6 11.74 -14.31 -9.03
N LEU A 7 11.21 -14.50 -7.81
CA LEU A 7 10.21 -13.57 -7.23
C LEU A 7 10.79 -12.20 -6.86
N ARG A 8 12.07 -12.13 -6.48
CA ARG A 8 12.73 -10.86 -6.13
C ARG A 8 12.99 -9.95 -7.33
N GLU A 9 13.13 -10.53 -8.53
CA GLU A 9 13.28 -9.78 -9.78
C GLU A 9 11.93 -9.46 -10.46
N SER A 10 10.81 -10.01 -9.96
CA SER A 10 9.48 -9.88 -10.59
C SER A 10 8.49 -8.95 -9.87
N LEU A 11 8.87 -8.32 -8.75
CA LEU A 11 7.98 -7.37 -8.06
C LEU A 11 7.84 -6.07 -8.88
N PRO A 12 6.66 -5.44 -8.89
CA PRO A 12 6.49 -4.11 -9.49
C PRO A 12 7.31 -3.07 -8.71
N ASP A 13 7.60 -1.92 -9.34
CA ASP A 13 8.29 -0.81 -8.68
C ASP A 13 7.47 -0.23 -7.52
N TYR A 14 6.15 -0.21 -7.70
CA TYR A 14 5.19 0.24 -6.70
C TYR A 14 3.95 -0.65 -6.70
N LEU A 15 3.36 -0.87 -5.52
CA LEU A 15 2.04 -1.49 -5.34
C LEU A 15 1.10 -0.45 -4.75
N VAL A 16 -0.01 -0.19 -5.44
CA VAL A 16 -1.05 0.74 -5.01
C VAL A 16 -2.24 -0.07 -4.47
N VAL A 17 -2.67 0.23 -3.25
CA VAL A 17 -3.83 -0.38 -2.58
C VAL A 17 -4.88 0.70 -2.36
N LEU A 18 -6.10 0.46 -2.83
CA LEU A 18 -7.20 1.43 -2.86
C LEU A 18 -8.52 0.76 -2.51
N ASP A 19 -9.45 1.55 -1.99
CA ASP A 19 -10.85 1.18 -1.87
C ASP A 19 -11.55 1.34 -3.24
N ASP A 20 -12.73 0.73 -3.39
CA ASP A 20 -13.53 0.77 -4.63
C ASP A 20 -14.22 2.12 -4.88
N ASP A 21 -14.15 3.03 -3.91
CA ASP A 21 -14.65 4.41 -3.99
C ASP A 21 -13.50 5.46 -4.03
N THR A 22 -12.29 5.03 -4.39
CA THR A 22 -11.11 5.89 -4.49
C THR A 22 -10.69 6.13 -5.93
N TYR A 23 -10.66 7.40 -6.35
CA TYR A 23 -9.98 7.81 -7.58
C TYR A 23 -8.49 8.05 -7.34
N PHE A 24 -7.67 7.55 -8.27
CA PHE A 24 -6.22 7.69 -8.26
C PHE A 24 -5.72 8.32 -9.55
N ASN A 25 -5.10 9.50 -9.46
CA ASN A 25 -4.44 10.13 -10.59
C ASN A 25 -3.02 9.57 -10.78
N VAL A 26 -2.91 8.56 -11.65
CA VAL A 26 -1.64 7.87 -11.95
C VAL A 26 -0.61 8.83 -12.53
N ASP A 27 -1.01 9.76 -13.39
CA ASP A 27 -0.08 10.66 -14.10
C ASP A 27 0.59 11.62 -13.11
N LEU A 28 -0.20 12.25 -12.23
CA LEU A 28 0.34 13.09 -11.15
C LEU A 28 1.22 12.29 -10.19
N PHE A 29 0.86 11.04 -9.92
CA PHE A 29 1.67 10.17 -9.08
C PHE A 29 3.01 9.86 -9.73
N GLN A 30 3.04 9.52 -11.02
CA GLN A 30 4.27 9.27 -11.77
C GLN A 30 5.22 10.46 -11.73
N ASP A 31 4.70 11.67 -11.93
CA ASP A 31 5.50 12.89 -11.81
C ASP A 31 6.04 13.09 -10.39
N TYR A 32 5.23 12.80 -9.38
CA TYR A 32 5.62 12.90 -7.98
C TYR A 32 6.73 11.90 -7.60
N ILE A 33 6.65 10.65 -8.09
CA ILE A 33 7.65 9.61 -7.77
C ILE A 33 8.85 9.59 -8.70
N ALA A 34 8.92 10.45 -9.72
CA ALA A 34 9.95 10.39 -10.76
C ALA A 34 11.39 10.47 -10.21
N SER A 35 11.60 11.12 -9.07
CA SER A 35 12.89 11.22 -8.40
C SER A 35 13.13 10.18 -7.29
N SER A 36 12.13 9.33 -7.00
CA SER A 36 12.19 8.36 -5.92
C SER A 36 12.78 7.03 -6.40
N ASP A 37 13.71 6.45 -5.65
CA ASP A 37 14.19 5.09 -5.92
C ASP A 37 13.19 4.05 -5.37
N PRO A 38 12.59 3.18 -6.21
CA PRO A 38 11.73 2.11 -5.74
C PRO A 38 12.46 1.06 -4.88
N ASN A 39 13.80 0.99 -4.96
CA ASN A 39 14.64 0.11 -4.14
C ASN A 39 14.95 0.68 -2.75
N GLU A 40 14.43 1.86 -2.41
CA GLU A 40 14.43 2.37 -1.05
C GLU A 40 13.07 2.06 -0.39
N ALA A 41 13.11 1.55 0.84
CA ALA A 41 11.90 1.15 1.56
C ALA A 41 11.11 2.39 1.97
N ARG A 42 9.97 2.59 1.31
CA ARG A 42 9.04 3.69 1.53
C ARG A 42 7.60 3.21 1.47
N ILE A 43 6.77 3.82 2.30
CA ILE A 43 5.32 3.75 2.18
C ILE A 43 4.84 5.17 1.95
N TYR A 44 4.05 5.35 0.90
CA TYR A 44 3.35 6.58 0.66
C TYR A 44 1.89 6.42 1.01
N SER A 45 1.31 7.48 1.53
CA SER A 45 -0.10 7.51 1.90
C SER A 45 -0.66 8.85 1.56
N GLY A 46 -1.92 8.88 1.16
CA GLY A 46 -2.64 10.12 1.11
C GLY A 46 -2.84 10.73 2.50
N CYS A 47 -3.89 10.28 3.19
CA CYS A 47 -4.35 10.88 4.42
C CYS A 47 -3.80 10.15 5.65
N LEU A 48 -2.98 10.82 6.46
CA LEU A 48 -2.38 10.22 7.67
C LEU A 48 -3.08 10.68 8.93
N PHE A 49 -3.42 9.72 9.78
CA PHE A 49 -3.93 9.96 11.12
C PHE A 49 -2.90 9.53 12.14
N GLU A 50 -2.77 10.33 13.19
CA GLU A 50 -2.04 9.98 14.39
C GLU A 50 -3.06 9.69 15.49
N ALA A 51 -2.99 8.50 16.09
CA ALA A 51 -3.81 8.16 17.23
C ALA A 51 -2.96 7.60 18.38
N ASN A 52 -3.27 8.09 19.58
CA ASN A 52 -2.74 7.53 20.81
C ASN A 52 -3.62 6.35 21.23
N TYR A 53 -3.11 5.13 21.02
CA TYR A 53 -3.84 3.90 21.36
C TYR A 53 -3.70 3.56 22.85
N THR A 54 -2.51 3.79 23.42
CA THR A 54 -2.24 3.70 24.87
C THR A 54 -1.28 4.82 25.26
N ASN A 55 -1.07 5.05 26.56
CA ASN A 55 -0.13 6.05 27.09
C ASN A 55 1.30 5.93 26.54
N ASN A 56 1.67 4.79 25.92
CA ASN A 56 3.00 4.51 25.39
C ASN A 56 3.01 4.13 23.90
N MET A 57 1.87 4.20 23.20
CA MET A 57 1.81 3.87 21.76
C MET A 57 1.00 4.88 20.97
N THR A 58 1.72 5.73 20.26
CA THR A 58 1.21 6.60 19.19
C THR A 58 1.35 5.87 17.86
N LEU A 59 0.26 5.59 17.15
CA LEU A 59 0.31 5.00 15.81
C LEU A 59 -0.02 6.06 14.78
N GLU A 60 0.83 6.13 13.75
CA GLU A 60 0.47 6.75 12.48
C GLU A 60 -0.11 5.67 11.58
N PHE A 61 -1.26 5.95 10.99
CA PHE A 61 -1.88 5.04 10.03
C PHE A 61 -2.53 5.80 8.88
N PRO A 62 -2.52 5.20 7.68
CA PRO A 62 -3.14 5.78 6.50
C PRO A 62 -4.64 5.54 6.57
N TYR A 63 -5.47 6.57 6.45
CA TYR A 63 -6.90 6.36 6.30
C TYR A 63 -7.14 5.55 5.02
N GLY A 64 -7.71 4.34 5.16
CA GLY A 64 -7.76 3.36 4.07
C GLY A 64 -8.29 3.91 2.74
N GLY A 65 -9.34 4.73 2.82
CA GLY A 65 -9.96 5.37 1.68
C GLY A 65 -9.08 6.30 0.84
N PHE A 66 -7.96 6.80 1.39
CA PHE A 66 -7.02 7.66 0.67
C PHE A 66 -5.84 6.91 0.07
N GLY A 67 -5.89 5.59 0.07
CA GLY A 67 -4.93 4.73 -0.59
C GLY A 67 -3.57 4.67 0.10
N VAL A 68 -2.86 3.59 -0.20
CA VAL A 68 -1.50 3.34 0.26
C VAL A 68 -0.67 2.85 -0.91
N VAL A 69 0.57 3.34 -1.01
CA VAL A 69 1.52 2.89 -2.03
C VAL A 69 2.78 2.34 -1.36
N TYR A 70 3.15 1.12 -1.71
CA TYR A 70 4.37 0.46 -1.23
C TYR A 70 5.44 0.51 -2.32
N SER A 71 6.66 0.92 -1.98
CA SER A 71 7.80 0.73 -2.89
C SER A 71 8.20 -0.74 -3.02
N LYS A 72 8.93 -1.07 -4.08
CA LYS A 72 9.50 -2.40 -4.32
C LYS A 72 10.28 -2.92 -3.13
N GLU A 73 11.12 -2.10 -2.51
CA GLU A 73 11.88 -2.55 -1.35
C GLU A 73 11.01 -2.82 -0.12
N THR A 74 9.96 -2.01 0.09
CA THR A 74 8.99 -2.29 1.16
C THR A 74 8.29 -3.63 0.95
N MET A 75 7.88 -3.93 -0.28
CA MET A 75 7.30 -5.24 -0.63
C MET A 75 8.30 -6.38 -0.42
N LYS A 76 9.58 -6.18 -0.73
CA LYS A 76 10.63 -7.18 -0.46
C LYS A 76 10.80 -7.41 1.04
N GLN A 77 10.79 -6.36 1.86
CA GLN A 77 10.84 -6.50 3.32
C GLN A 77 9.64 -7.30 3.83
N MET A 78 8.41 -6.92 3.44
CA MET A 78 7.18 -7.62 3.84
C MET A 78 7.18 -9.12 3.50
N ASN A 79 7.82 -9.50 2.39
CA ASN A 79 7.93 -10.88 1.92
C ASN A 79 9.24 -11.59 2.34
N THR A 80 10.15 -10.92 3.06
CA THR A 80 11.42 -11.53 3.44
C THR A 80 11.23 -12.47 4.63
N PRO A 81 11.66 -13.75 4.53
CA PRO A 81 11.62 -14.68 5.65
C PRO A 81 12.41 -14.19 6.86
N ILE A 82 11.78 -14.21 8.03
CA ILE A 82 12.35 -13.77 9.31
C ILE A 82 12.78 -15.00 10.11
N TRP A 83 14.02 -14.99 10.62
CA TRP A 83 14.61 -16.10 11.38
C TRP A 83 15.20 -15.60 12.70
N CYS A 84 14.43 -15.70 13.79
CA CYS A 84 14.80 -15.11 15.08
C CYS A 84 15.57 -16.07 16.00
N LYS A 85 15.41 -17.39 15.88
CA LYS A 85 16.09 -18.34 16.78
C LYS A 85 17.50 -18.66 16.31
N THR A 86 18.48 -18.53 17.19
CA THR A 86 19.91 -18.75 16.93
C THR A 86 20.24 -20.22 16.60
N ASP A 87 20.35 -20.54 15.31
CA ASP A 87 21.30 -21.56 14.85
C ASP A 87 22.39 -20.88 14.00
N HIS A 88 23.64 -21.10 14.40
CA HIS A 88 24.79 -20.22 14.20
C HIS A 88 25.41 -20.22 12.78
N THR A 89 24.75 -20.74 11.76
CA THR A 89 25.44 -21.13 10.50
C THR A 89 25.03 -20.40 9.23
N THR A 90 24.03 -19.50 9.24
CA THR A 90 23.65 -18.72 8.03
C THR A 90 23.64 -17.22 8.29
N SER A 91 24.78 -16.59 8.00
CA SER A 91 25.20 -15.28 8.54
C SER A 91 24.85 -14.03 7.71
N SER A 92 24.39 -14.10 6.44
CA SER A 92 24.18 -12.85 5.68
C SER A 92 22.80 -12.21 5.82
N LEU A 93 21.71 -12.98 5.89
CA LEU A 93 20.34 -12.45 5.99
C LEU A 93 19.93 -12.03 7.41
N ARG A 94 20.56 -12.60 8.44
CA ARG A 94 20.33 -12.22 9.85
C ARG A 94 20.89 -10.86 10.24
N HIS A 95 21.78 -10.31 9.41
CA HIS A 95 22.46 -9.07 9.72
C HIS A 95 21.81 -7.85 9.05
N SER A 96 20.71 -8.00 8.31
CA SER A 96 19.96 -6.83 7.87
C SER A 96 19.32 -6.16 9.09
N SER A 97 19.34 -4.82 9.09
CA SER A 97 18.64 -3.98 10.06
C SER A 97 17.16 -4.34 10.13
N PHE A 98 16.52 -4.57 8.98
CA PHE A 98 15.16 -5.07 8.87
C PHE A 98 14.88 -6.33 9.71
N VAL A 99 15.63 -7.43 9.52
CA VAL A 99 15.33 -8.70 10.22
C VAL A 99 15.49 -8.54 11.73
N ARG A 100 16.47 -7.75 12.18
CA ARG A 100 16.63 -7.42 13.60
C ARG A 100 15.42 -6.66 14.16
N SER A 101 14.97 -5.62 13.46
CA SER A 101 13.80 -4.83 13.86
C SER A 101 12.54 -5.70 13.92
N ALA A 102 12.32 -6.54 12.91
CA ALA A 102 11.19 -7.46 12.87
C ALA A 102 11.23 -8.49 14.01
N CYS A 103 12.38 -9.09 14.31
CA CYS A 103 12.50 -10.01 15.46
C CYS A 103 12.23 -9.30 16.79
N HIS A 104 12.73 -8.08 16.96
CA HIS A 104 12.43 -7.28 18.14
C HIS A 104 10.92 -7.02 18.27
N ALA A 105 10.23 -6.65 17.19
CA ALA A 105 8.78 -6.43 17.19
C ALA A 105 8.00 -7.69 17.60
N ILE A 106 8.36 -8.84 17.04
CA ILE A 106 7.76 -10.14 17.39
C ILE A 106 7.94 -10.46 18.88
N GLU A 107 9.10 -10.15 19.45
CA GLU A 107 9.36 -10.36 20.88
C GLU A 107 8.51 -9.45 21.77
N GLN A 108 8.27 -8.20 21.35
CA GLN A 108 7.39 -7.26 22.04
C GLN A 108 5.93 -7.74 22.05
N ASN A 109 5.50 -8.48 21.02
CA ASN A 109 4.20 -9.17 20.98
C ASN A 109 3.01 -8.25 21.30
N GLN A 110 2.96 -7.08 20.67
CA GLN A 110 2.06 -6.01 21.11
C GLN A 110 0.58 -6.32 20.88
N ILE A 111 0.26 -7.18 19.91
CA ILE A 111 -1.12 -7.58 19.59
C ILE A 111 -1.36 -9.08 19.77
N GLY A 112 -0.42 -9.79 20.38
CA GLY A 112 -0.50 -11.24 20.60
C GLY A 112 -0.05 -12.08 19.39
N GLU A 113 0.65 -11.48 18.43
CA GLU A 113 1.08 -12.11 17.19
C GLU A 113 2.20 -13.15 17.35
N ARG A 114 3.00 -13.07 18.44
CA ARG A 114 4.17 -13.94 18.67
C ARG A 114 3.83 -15.41 18.71
N ASP A 115 2.68 -15.77 19.28
CA ASP A 115 2.28 -17.18 19.41
C ASP A 115 1.96 -17.84 18.05
N PHE A 116 1.77 -17.02 17.01
CA PHE A 116 1.56 -17.47 15.64
C PHE A 116 2.84 -17.49 14.81
N PHE A 117 3.90 -16.81 15.27
CA PHE A 117 5.16 -16.72 14.56
C PHE A 117 5.93 -18.05 14.57
N ARG A 118 6.51 -18.37 13.42
CA ARG A 118 7.46 -19.47 13.23
C ARG A 118 8.62 -18.96 12.39
N ASP A 119 9.82 -19.36 12.77
CA ASP A 119 11.03 -19.07 12.00
C ASP A 119 10.85 -19.46 10.52
N GLY A 120 11.21 -18.54 9.63
CA GLY A 120 10.98 -18.63 8.19
C GLY A 120 9.72 -17.94 7.68
N MET A 121 8.81 -17.50 8.56
CA MET A 121 7.66 -16.67 8.15
C MET A 121 8.12 -15.28 7.73
N SER A 122 7.49 -14.74 6.69
CA SER A 122 7.53 -13.31 6.38
C SER A 122 6.51 -12.53 7.23
N ILE A 123 6.51 -11.20 7.13
CA ILE A 123 5.49 -10.36 7.81
C ILE A 123 4.11 -10.70 7.28
N VAL A 124 3.97 -10.89 5.96
CA VAL A 124 2.70 -11.26 5.33
C VAL A 124 2.21 -12.61 5.85
N ASP A 125 3.11 -13.60 5.97
CA ASP A 125 2.75 -14.92 6.51
C ASP A 125 2.29 -14.84 7.96
N LEU A 126 2.99 -14.05 8.79
CA LEU A 126 2.65 -13.86 10.19
C LEU A 126 1.27 -13.19 10.35
N VAL A 127 1.04 -12.09 9.62
CA VAL A 127 -0.23 -11.36 9.66
C VAL A 127 -1.38 -12.24 9.18
N HIS A 128 -1.17 -13.04 8.13
CA HIS A 128 -2.15 -14.00 7.65
C HIS A 128 -2.41 -15.11 8.68
N ALA A 129 -1.36 -15.68 9.28
CA ALA A 129 -1.50 -16.71 10.31
C ALA A 129 -2.25 -16.18 11.54
N TYR A 130 -1.97 -14.95 11.95
CA TYR A 130 -2.65 -14.25 13.03
C TYR A 130 -4.13 -14.02 12.70
N SER A 131 -4.44 -13.43 11.54
CA SER A 131 -5.81 -13.09 11.15
C SER A 131 -6.68 -14.33 10.94
N ALA A 132 -6.10 -15.43 10.45
CA ALA A 132 -6.82 -16.68 10.21
C ALA A 132 -7.17 -17.46 11.49
N GLN A 133 -6.42 -17.25 12.58
CA GLN A 133 -6.53 -18.07 13.80
C GLN A 133 -7.08 -17.30 15.00
N VAL A 134 -6.99 -15.98 15.02
CA VAL A 134 -7.58 -15.18 16.08
C VAL A 134 -9.11 -15.21 15.94
N LYS A 135 -9.80 -15.57 17.03
CA LYS A 135 -11.27 -15.73 17.01
C LYS A 135 -12.02 -14.40 16.87
N SER A 136 -11.35 -13.29 17.21
CA SER A 136 -11.90 -11.94 17.14
C SER A 136 -10.77 -10.98 16.77
N LEU A 137 -10.53 -10.80 15.46
CA LEU A 137 -9.66 -9.73 14.98
C LEU A 137 -10.45 -8.42 15.01
N CYS A 138 -10.18 -7.56 15.99
CA CYS A 138 -10.77 -6.23 16.11
C CYS A 138 -9.79 -5.14 15.65
N LEU A 139 -9.08 -5.38 14.55
CA LEU A 139 -8.13 -4.41 13.99
C LEU A 139 -8.59 -4.08 12.57
N HIS A 140 -8.98 -2.83 12.36
CA HIS A 140 -9.33 -2.34 11.02
C HIS A 140 -8.06 -2.26 10.14
N SER A 141 -8.23 -2.37 8.82
CA SER A 141 -7.12 -2.61 7.88
C SER A 141 -6.07 -1.50 7.88
N ASP A 142 -6.50 -0.23 7.97
CA ASP A 142 -5.64 0.94 8.11
C ASP A 142 -4.74 0.86 9.37
N TRP A 143 -5.30 0.50 10.52
CA TRP A 143 -4.55 0.32 11.76
C TRP A 143 -3.52 -0.79 11.63
N LEU A 144 -3.87 -1.90 10.95
CA LEU A 144 -2.93 -2.98 10.69
C LEU A 144 -1.77 -2.51 9.81
N ILE A 145 -2.04 -1.71 8.78
CA ILE A 145 -1.00 -1.12 7.92
C ILE A 145 -0.09 -0.21 8.75
N GLY A 146 -0.65 0.70 9.56
CA GLY A 146 0.12 1.57 10.45
C GLY A 146 0.97 0.78 11.45
N TYR A 147 0.38 -0.27 12.04
CA TYR A 147 1.07 -1.15 12.97
C TYR A 147 2.26 -1.88 12.34
N VAL A 148 2.07 -2.48 11.16
CA VAL A 148 3.14 -3.17 10.42
C VAL A 148 4.22 -2.17 10.01
N ALA A 149 3.84 -1.02 9.46
CA ALA A 149 4.77 0.00 9.02
C ALA A 149 5.66 0.48 10.16
N LYS A 150 5.06 0.79 11.31
CA LYS A 150 5.79 1.33 12.47
C LYS A 150 6.70 0.29 13.13
N ASN A 151 6.22 -0.93 13.32
CA ASN A 151 6.91 -1.90 14.18
C ASN A 151 7.83 -2.85 13.42
N TYR A 152 7.48 -3.19 12.17
CA TYR A 152 8.16 -4.27 11.46
C TYR A 152 9.07 -3.80 10.33
N LEU A 153 8.76 -2.68 9.70
CA LEU A 153 9.45 -2.24 8.49
C LEU A 153 10.62 -1.30 8.84
N ASP A 154 11.72 -1.48 8.12
CA ASP A 154 12.88 -0.60 8.19
C ASP A 154 12.78 0.41 7.05
N LEU A 155 11.98 1.45 7.29
CA LEU A 155 11.72 2.50 6.31
C LEU A 155 12.83 3.55 6.39
N SER A 156 13.49 3.79 5.26
CA SER A 156 14.60 4.73 5.19
C SER A 156 14.07 6.16 5.23
N LEU A 157 14.47 6.94 6.23
CA LEU A 157 14.24 8.38 6.22
C LEU A 157 15.20 9.06 5.23
N PRO A 158 14.78 10.14 4.54
CA PRO A 158 15.58 10.78 3.49
C PRO A 158 16.99 11.25 3.86
N ASP A 159 17.42 11.25 5.13
CA ASP A 159 18.70 11.83 5.56
C ASP A 159 19.41 11.06 6.70
N GLY A 160 19.08 9.80 6.96
CA GLY A 160 19.74 9.03 8.03
C GLY A 160 19.58 9.60 9.45
N LYS A 161 18.60 10.50 9.66
CA LYS A 161 18.24 11.04 10.98
C LYS A 161 17.27 10.11 11.69
N GLU A 162 17.52 9.81 12.96
CA GLU A 162 16.70 8.89 13.77
C GLU A 162 15.26 9.39 14.01
N SER A 163 14.30 8.49 13.73
CA SER A 163 13.08 8.07 14.45
C SER A 163 12.02 9.04 15.00
N ASN A 164 12.10 10.36 14.80
CA ASN A 164 10.96 11.27 15.08
C ASN A 164 10.18 11.72 13.84
N ALA A 165 10.56 11.23 12.65
CA ALA A 165 9.89 11.56 11.40
C ALA A 165 8.87 10.47 11.04
N THR A 166 7.74 10.89 10.48
CA THR A 166 6.58 10.04 10.16
C THR A 166 7.00 8.80 9.36
N THR A 167 6.42 7.65 9.72
CA THR A 167 6.69 6.35 9.06
C THR A 167 6.24 6.36 7.59
N PHE A 168 5.30 7.26 7.28
CA PHE A 168 4.69 7.40 5.97
C PHE A 168 5.15 8.69 5.28
N HIS A 169 5.35 8.60 3.97
CA HIS A 169 5.55 9.74 3.09
C HIS A 169 4.19 10.28 2.64
N PRO A 170 3.81 11.51 3.02
CA PRO A 170 2.52 12.06 2.62
C PRO A 170 2.50 12.36 1.12
N ILE A 171 1.44 11.92 0.46
CA ILE A 171 1.07 12.26 -0.90
C ILE A 171 -0.03 13.33 -0.84
N LYS A 172 -0.05 14.25 -1.82
CA LYS A 172 -1.11 15.25 -1.92
C LYS A 172 -2.49 14.59 -2.09
N THR A 173 -3.37 14.81 -1.13
CA THR A 173 -4.78 14.41 -1.16
C THR A 173 -5.70 15.61 -1.28
N TRP A 174 -6.93 15.35 -1.71
CA TRP A 174 -8.02 16.31 -1.60
C TRP A 174 -9.18 15.77 -0.75
N PRO A 175 -9.70 16.55 0.22
CA PRO A 175 -9.21 17.87 0.63
C PRO A 175 -7.80 17.81 1.25
N LEU A 176 -7.08 18.94 1.24
CA LEU A 176 -5.71 19.07 1.78
C LEU A 176 -5.61 18.79 3.29
N GLN A 177 -6.75 18.68 3.99
CA GLN A 177 -6.83 18.36 5.41
C GLN A 177 -7.70 17.13 5.63
N CYS A 178 -7.06 16.10 6.17
CA CYS A 178 -7.70 14.94 6.78
C CYS A 178 -8.62 15.37 7.94
N GLY A 179 -9.94 15.32 7.77
CA GLY A 179 -10.83 15.38 8.94
C GLY A 179 -12.14 16.15 8.83
N ASN A 180 -12.38 16.96 7.78
CA ASN A 180 -13.68 17.66 7.66
C ASN A 180 -14.56 17.08 6.54
N TYR A 181 -14.92 15.80 6.70
CA TYR A 181 -15.64 15.01 5.71
C TYR A 181 -17.14 15.34 5.54
N THR A 182 -17.66 16.32 6.29
CA THR A 182 -19.06 16.74 6.20
C THR A 182 -19.30 17.77 5.10
N GLN A 183 -18.23 18.32 4.49
CA GLN A 183 -18.29 19.27 3.38
C GLN A 183 -17.18 18.92 2.37
N ALA A 184 -17.37 17.82 1.63
CA ALA A 184 -16.46 17.48 0.54
C ALA A 184 -16.68 18.47 -0.61
N GLU A 185 -15.78 19.44 -0.76
CA GLU A 185 -15.61 20.10 -2.06
C GLU A 185 -15.27 19.03 -3.11
N PRO A 186 -15.74 19.19 -4.36
CA PRO A 186 -15.44 18.24 -5.42
C PRO A 186 -13.93 18.09 -5.60
N CYS A 187 -13.50 16.86 -5.85
CA CYS A 187 -12.11 16.55 -6.10
C CYS A 187 -11.55 17.29 -7.31
N SER A 188 -10.30 17.74 -7.22
CA SER A 188 -9.58 18.36 -8.34
C SER A 188 -8.73 17.33 -9.07
N ALA A 189 -9.01 17.08 -10.34
CA ALA A 189 -8.22 16.17 -11.17
C ALA A 189 -6.78 16.64 -11.37
N THR A 190 -6.48 17.94 -11.22
CA THR A 190 -5.15 18.52 -11.43
C THR A 190 -4.30 18.63 -10.17
N GLU A 191 -4.91 18.58 -8.98
CA GLU A 191 -4.20 18.81 -7.72
C GLU A 191 -4.17 17.59 -6.80
N SER A 192 -5.05 16.61 -7.04
CA SER A 192 -5.27 15.47 -6.14
C SER A 192 -4.70 14.20 -6.74
N MET A 193 -3.77 13.54 -6.02
CA MET A 193 -3.36 12.18 -6.39
C MET A 193 -4.37 11.15 -5.90
N PHE A 194 -4.89 11.31 -4.68
CA PHE A 194 -5.97 10.47 -4.14
C PHE A 194 -7.22 11.28 -3.81
N CYS A 195 -8.36 10.65 -4.12
CA CYS A 195 -9.70 11.17 -3.91
C CYS A 195 -10.61 10.06 -3.40
N HIS A 196 -11.10 10.16 -2.16
CA HIS A 196 -11.92 9.14 -1.51
C HIS A 196 -13.41 9.49 -1.53
N ARG A 197 -14.30 8.50 -1.29
CA ARG A 197 -15.78 8.63 -1.29
C ARG A 197 -16.35 9.09 -2.62
N GLN A 198 -15.76 8.63 -3.71
CA GLN A 198 -16.17 8.99 -5.05
C GLN A 198 -17.28 8.06 -5.51
N THR A 199 -18.35 8.64 -6.06
CA THR A 199 -19.33 7.82 -6.77
C THR A 199 -18.72 7.31 -8.08
N PRO A 200 -19.28 6.24 -8.68
CA PRO A 200 -18.86 5.81 -10.02
C PRO A 200 -18.91 6.94 -11.06
N GLN A 201 -19.88 7.86 -10.95
CA GLN A 201 -20.01 9.01 -11.84
C GLN A 201 -18.87 10.02 -11.64
N ASP A 202 -18.47 10.27 -10.39
CA ASP A 202 -17.35 11.16 -10.07
C ASP A 202 -16.03 10.60 -10.62
N MET A 203 -15.79 9.30 -10.42
CA MET A 203 -14.61 8.61 -10.96
C MET A 203 -14.57 8.66 -12.49
N GLU A 204 -15.72 8.49 -13.17
CA GLU A 204 -15.80 8.59 -14.62
C GLU A 204 -15.53 10.02 -15.11
N ALA A 205 -16.09 11.03 -14.43
CA ALA A 205 -15.89 12.44 -14.75
C ALA A 205 -14.41 12.84 -14.62
N MET A 206 -13.77 12.49 -13.50
CA MET A 206 -12.34 12.77 -13.29
C MET A 206 -11.45 12.04 -14.30
N THR A 207 -11.78 10.79 -14.64
CA THR A 207 -11.05 10.03 -15.68
C THR A 207 -11.15 10.74 -17.04
N LYS A 208 -12.34 11.22 -17.42
CA LYS A 208 -12.54 11.96 -18.67
C LYS A 208 -11.78 13.28 -18.68
N GLU A 209 -11.81 14.02 -17.57
CA GLU A 209 -11.07 15.27 -17.42
C GLU A 209 -9.56 15.04 -17.57
N ASN A 210 -9.01 14.04 -16.88
CA ASN A 210 -7.59 13.68 -16.98
C ASN A 210 -7.20 13.30 -18.42
N GLN A 211 -8.04 12.53 -19.12
CA GLN A 211 -7.83 12.20 -20.53
C GLN A 211 -7.81 13.42 -21.47
N LEU A 212 -8.54 14.48 -21.14
CA LEU A 212 -8.54 15.72 -21.91
C LEU A 212 -7.29 16.57 -21.61
N LEU A 213 -6.80 16.53 -20.37
CA LEU A 213 -5.63 17.28 -19.94
C LEU A 213 -4.31 16.64 -20.40
N HIS A 214 -4.23 15.31 -20.39
CA HIS A 214 -3.02 14.53 -20.71
C HIS A 214 -3.25 13.56 -21.89
N PRO A 215 -3.74 14.03 -23.05
CA PRO A 215 -4.16 13.16 -24.15
C PRO A 215 -3.05 12.25 -24.67
N GLU A 216 -1.78 12.61 -24.50
CA GLU A 216 -0.59 11.83 -24.82
C GLU A 216 -0.47 10.51 -24.05
N ASN A 217 -0.91 10.48 -22.79
CA ASN A 217 -0.85 9.30 -21.92
C ASN A 217 -1.93 8.27 -22.30
N TYR A 218 -3.00 8.71 -22.96
CA TYR A 218 -4.17 7.86 -23.29
C TYR A 218 -4.30 7.52 -24.78
N LYS A 219 -3.29 7.81 -25.60
CA LYS A 219 -3.31 7.54 -27.06
C LYS A 219 -3.56 6.06 -27.41
N TYR A 220 -3.11 5.13 -26.56
CA TYR A 220 -3.29 3.69 -26.77
C TYR A 220 -4.65 3.14 -26.32
N ALA A 221 -5.36 3.83 -25.43
CA ALA A 221 -6.67 3.38 -24.96
C ALA A 221 -7.72 3.45 -26.08
N LYS A 222 -7.58 4.39 -27.03
CA LYS A 222 -8.50 4.53 -28.18
C LYS A 222 -8.33 3.42 -29.23
N SER A 223 -7.14 2.89 -29.45
CA SER A 223 -6.95 1.81 -30.45
C SER A 223 -7.47 0.46 -29.94
N GLN A 224 -7.37 0.20 -28.64
CA GLN A 224 -7.92 -1.03 -28.02
C GLN A 224 -9.41 -0.96 -27.71
N LYS A 225 -10.00 0.25 -27.62
CA LYS A 225 -11.44 0.42 -27.41
C LYS A 225 -12.28 -0.25 -28.51
N ASN A 226 -11.77 -0.30 -29.74
CA ASN A 226 -12.44 -0.95 -30.86
C ASN A 226 -12.46 -2.48 -30.75
N ASP A 227 -11.51 -3.10 -30.02
CA ASP A 227 -11.40 -4.56 -29.88
C ASP A 227 -12.01 -5.08 -28.56
N ALA A 228 -12.00 -4.27 -27.49
CA ALA A 228 -12.53 -4.67 -26.19
C ALA A 228 -14.07 -4.52 -26.10
N TYR A 229 -14.64 -3.43 -26.62
CA TYR A 229 -16.09 -3.21 -26.59
C TYR A 229 -16.84 -4.08 -27.61
N SER A 230 -16.23 -4.40 -28.75
CA SER A 230 -16.82 -5.33 -29.73
C SER A 230 -16.96 -6.76 -29.19
N ASN A 231 -16.11 -7.16 -28.22
CA ASN A 231 -16.21 -8.45 -27.54
C ASN A 231 -17.22 -8.43 -26.38
N ILE A 232 -17.31 -7.34 -25.61
CA ILE A 232 -18.32 -7.20 -24.53
C ILE A 232 -19.73 -7.15 -25.10
N ASP A 233 -19.98 -6.39 -26.17
CA ASP A 233 -21.28 -6.34 -26.83
C ASP A 233 -21.68 -7.70 -27.45
N ARG A 234 -20.69 -8.49 -27.93
CA ARG A 234 -20.92 -9.87 -28.39
C ARG A 234 -21.32 -10.82 -27.26
N ILE A 235 -20.69 -10.70 -26.10
CA ILE A 235 -20.98 -11.55 -24.92
C ILE A 235 -22.37 -11.22 -24.36
N ILE A 236 -22.73 -9.95 -24.28
CA ILE A 236 -24.06 -9.52 -23.83
C ILE A 236 -25.13 -9.99 -24.83
N SER A 237 -24.91 -9.84 -26.14
CA SER A 237 -25.86 -10.28 -27.17
C SER A 237 -26.04 -11.80 -27.21
N ALA A 238 -24.99 -12.59 -26.97
CA ALA A 238 -25.07 -14.05 -26.90
C ALA A 238 -25.79 -14.58 -25.65
N THR A 239 -25.83 -13.78 -24.59
CA THR A 239 -26.50 -14.14 -23.33
C THR A 239 -27.99 -13.84 -23.38
N VAL A 240 -28.40 -12.79 -24.11
CA VAL A 240 -29.82 -12.40 -24.27
C VAL A 240 -30.58 -13.30 -25.26
N GLN A 241 -29.90 -13.99 -26.18
CA GLN A 241 -30.55 -14.92 -27.12
C GLN A 241 -30.77 -16.34 -26.57
N ASN A 242 -30.25 -16.66 -25.38
CA ASN A 242 -30.38 -17.97 -24.74
C ASN A 242 -31.35 -17.98 -23.54
N HIS A 243 -32.22 -16.97 -23.45
CA HIS A 243 -33.34 -16.92 -22.49
C HIS A 243 -34.66 -16.65 -23.21
#